data_AF-A0A969N8J1-F1
#
_entry.id   AF-A0A969N8J1-F1
#
_cell.length_a   1.000
_cell.length_b   1.000
_cell.length_c   1.000
_cell.angle_alpha   90.00
_cell.angle_beta   90.00
_cell.angle_gamma   90.00
#
_symmetry.space_group_name_H-M   'P 1'
#
loop_
_entity.id
_entity.type
_entity.pdbx_description
1 polymer ?
#
loop_
_entity_poly.entity_id
_entity_poly.type
_entity_poly.pdbx_seq_one_letter_code
_entity_poly.pdbx_strand_id
1 'polypeptide(L)'
;MTPFPTWMVCPKCRLLAPLQSGLFQLKSNPYRSNETRYVHLNCPKTQKPPAVIPSRFLVACEQGHLDDFPWHYFVHRGPSDCRGSLRLEEYGVTGSATDIMVRCSCNVPGRRLSDAFGESGKQTLPRCRGRHPHIHSFDDECSQQMRGLLLGASNGWFGITLSALSIPIATHQLTQRIQDHWVILGKATSLETLQVLLSALQATGQLQEFAKYSVADIWQTIQAIQQGDTTPNAQDLKTPEWEVFSLAVRIQNSPEFQLRPVGKRI
;
A
#
# COMPACT_ATOMS: atom_id res chain seq x y z
N MET A 1 24.83 6.38 18.30
CA MET A 1 23.84 5.88 17.32
C MET A 1 23.12 4.69 17.94
N THR A 2 21.83 4.82 18.24
CA THR A 2 21.00 3.71 18.73
C THR A 2 20.29 3.05 17.54
N PRO A 3 20.22 1.72 17.46
CA PRO A 3 19.51 1.06 16.37
C PRO A 3 18.01 1.41 16.42
N PHE A 4 17.40 1.49 15.24
CA PHE A 4 15.96 1.64 15.06
C PHE A 4 15.45 0.51 14.16
N PRO A 5 14.32 -0.16 14.47
CA PRO A 5 13.48 -0.01 15.67
C PRO A 5 14.22 -0.36 16.98
N THR A 6 13.78 0.22 18.10
CA THR A 6 14.37 -0.04 19.43
C THR A 6 13.72 -1.23 20.14
N TRP A 7 12.55 -1.67 19.66
CA TRP A 7 11.85 -2.84 20.18
C TRP A 7 12.27 -4.12 19.48
N MET A 8 12.54 -5.15 20.27
CA MET A 8 13.00 -6.45 19.79
C MET A 8 12.07 -7.56 20.26
N VAL A 9 12.01 -8.63 19.47
CA VAL A 9 11.23 -9.83 19.72
C VAL A 9 12.15 -11.05 19.76
N CYS A 10 12.01 -11.87 20.79
CA CYS A 10 12.67 -13.17 20.83
C CYS A 10 11.86 -14.20 20.03
N PRO A 11 12.40 -14.81 18.96
CA PRO A 11 11.66 -15.78 18.14
C PRO A 11 11.31 -17.08 18.89
N LYS A 12 12.00 -17.39 20.00
CA LYS A 12 11.81 -18.63 20.76
C LYS A 12 10.75 -18.51 21.85
N CYS A 13 10.82 -17.48 22.69
CA CYS A 13 9.88 -17.27 23.80
C CYS A 13 8.83 -16.19 23.52
N ARG A 14 8.90 -15.53 22.35
CA ARG A 14 8.03 -14.44 21.91
C ARG A 14 7.94 -13.24 22.86
N LEU A 15 8.94 -13.09 23.73
CA LEU A 15 9.13 -11.90 24.55
C LEU A 15 9.36 -10.70 23.65
N LEU A 16 8.62 -9.63 23.91
CA LEU A 16 8.71 -8.33 23.26
C LEU A 16 9.16 -7.31 24.31
N ALA A 17 10.29 -6.66 24.08
CA ALA A 17 10.84 -5.65 24.98
C ALA A 17 11.70 -4.62 24.23
N PRO A 18 11.84 -3.38 24.75
CA PRO A 18 12.78 -2.42 24.21
C PRO A 18 14.21 -2.81 24.56
N LEU A 19 15.19 -2.42 23.75
CA LEU A 19 16.61 -2.63 24.04
C LEU A 19 17.06 -2.03 25.39
N GLN A 20 16.43 -0.93 25.80
CA GLN A 20 16.67 -0.27 27.09
C GLN A 20 16.29 -1.12 28.30
N SER A 21 15.49 -2.19 28.12
CA SER A 21 15.10 -3.08 29.22
C SER A 21 16.26 -3.91 29.80
N GLY A 22 17.40 -4.00 29.10
CA GLY A 22 18.53 -4.83 29.50
C GLY A 22 18.34 -6.34 29.28
N LEU A 23 17.16 -6.78 28.82
CA LEU A 23 16.86 -8.19 28.53
C LEU A 23 17.58 -8.70 27.27
N PHE A 24 17.99 -7.80 26.39
CA PHE A 24 18.70 -8.10 25.16
C PHE A 24 20.07 -7.45 25.17
N GLN A 25 21.10 -8.23 24.84
CA GLN A 25 22.48 -7.75 24.83
C GLN A 25 23.10 -7.84 23.44
N LEU A 26 23.90 -6.84 23.11
CA LEU A 26 24.66 -6.83 21.86
C LEU A 26 25.83 -7.82 21.98
N LYS A 27 25.79 -8.88 21.19
CA LYS A 27 26.94 -9.76 20.99
C LYS A 27 27.69 -9.28 19.76
N SER A 28 28.73 -8.49 19.96
CA SER A 28 29.62 -8.03 18.90
C SER A 28 30.74 -9.04 18.65
N ASN A 29 31.09 -9.24 17.37
CA ASN A 29 32.29 -9.96 16.98
C ASN A 29 33.22 -9.01 16.21
N PRO A 30 34.34 -8.53 16.80
CA PRO A 30 35.23 -7.57 16.16
C PRO A 30 35.80 -8.04 14.82
N TYR A 31 36.00 -9.36 14.65
CA TYR A 31 36.56 -9.95 13.45
C TYR A 31 35.51 -10.29 12.38
N ARG A 32 34.23 -10.34 12.78
CA ARG A 32 33.09 -10.65 11.91
C ARG A 32 31.93 -9.73 12.24
N SER A 33 32.00 -8.51 11.70
CA SER A 33 30.99 -7.48 11.93
C SER A 33 29.57 -7.95 11.57
N ASN A 34 29.43 -8.78 10.54
CA ASN A 34 28.16 -9.40 10.11
C ASN A 34 27.54 -10.38 11.14
N GLU A 35 28.30 -10.89 12.09
CA GLU A 35 27.79 -11.76 13.17
C GLU A 35 27.26 -10.95 14.36
N THR A 36 27.46 -9.63 14.36
CA THR A 36 27.03 -8.73 15.43
C THR A 36 25.51 -8.70 15.49
N ARG A 37 24.96 -9.14 16.63
CA ARG A 37 23.51 -9.28 16.80
C ARG A 37 23.10 -9.11 18.25
N TYR A 38 21.85 -8.72 18.45
CA TYR A 38 21.26 -8.77 19.78
C TYR A 38 20.85 -10.21 20.12
N VAL A 39 21.12 -10.64 21.35
CA VAL A 39 20.78 -11.97 21.87
C VAL A 39 19.98 -11.85 23.16
N HIS A 40 19.08 -12.81 23.38
CA HIS A 40 18.34 -12.93 24.63
C HIS A 40 19.08 -13.87 25.58
N LEU A 41 19.81 -13.35 26.56
CA LEU A 41 20.68 -14.14 27.43
C LEU A 41 19.93 -15.22 28.22
N ASN A 42 18.87 -14.82 28.92
CA ASN A 42 18.14 -15.68 29.85
C ASN A 42 16.82 -16.17 29.24
N CYS A 43 16.89 -16.75 28.04
CA CYS A 43 15.72 -17.26 27.36
C CYS A 43 15.17 -18.53 28.06
N PRO A 44 13.93 -18.54 28.55
CA PRO A 44 13.38 -19.68 29.28
C PRO A 44 13.11 -20.91 28.37
N LYS A 45 13.20 -20.74 27.05
CA LYS A 45 12.89 -21.79 26.06
C LYS A 45 14.12 -22.44 25.43
N THR A 46 15.32 -21.92 25.67
CA THR A 46 16.55 -22.40 25.01
C THR A 46 17.76 -22.24 25.92
N GLN A 47 18.62 -23.27 25.98
CA GLN A 47 19.87 -23.21 26.75
C GLN A 47 20.89 -22.22 26.17
N LYS A 48 20.93 -22.06 24.84
CA LYS A 48 21.79 -21.09 24.17
C LYS A 48 21.02 -19.78 23.94
N PRO A 49 21.62 -18.60 24.16
CA PRO A 49 21.00 -17.31 23.89
C PRO A 49 20.59 -17.18 22.41
N PRO A 50 19.28 -17.14 22.07
CA PRO A 50 18.85 -16.99 20.70
C PRO A 50 19.03 -15.54 20.23
N ALA A 51 19.30 -15.37 18.94
CA ALA A 51 19.28 -14.05 18.31
C ALA A 51 17.86 -13.49 18.34
N VAL A 52 17.73 -12.20 18.65
CA VAL A 52 16.45 -11.48 18.60
C VAL A 52 16.32 -10.72 17.30
N ILE A 53 15.07 -10.47 16.92
CA ILE A 53 14.73 -9.74 15.69
C ILE A 53 14.07 -8.41 16.06
N PRO A 54 14.29 -7.33 15.29
CA PRO A 54 13.56 -6.09 15.49
C PRO A 54 12.06 -6.31 15.27
N SER A 55 11.25 -5.58 16.04
CA SER A 55 9.83 -5.59 15.83
C SER A 55 9.50 -4.96 14.47
N ARG A 56 8.72 -5.66 13.66
CA ARG A 56 8.31 -5.20 12.32
C ARG A 56 7.13 -4.23 12.33
N PHE A 57 6.74 -3.73 13.51
CA PHE A 57 5.59 -2.84 13.66
C PHE A 57 6.10 -1.49 14.12
N LEU A 58 5.69 -0.46 13.39
CA LEU A 58 6.05 0.93 13.59
C LEU A 58 4.79 1.79 13.59
N VAL A 59 4.97 3.06 13.90
CA VAL A 59 3.93 4.08 13.72
C VAL A 59 4.52 5.28 12.99
N ALA A 60 3.71 5.90 12.14
CA ALA A 60 4.06 7.12 11.43
C ALA A 60 2.89 8.10 11.42
N CYS A 61 3.15 9.38 11.19
CA CYS A 61 2.11 10.40 11.02
C CYS A 61 2.18 11.05 9.63
N GLU A 62 1.16 11.83 9.28
CA GLU A 62 1.06 12.52 7.99
C GLU A 62 2.12 13.64 7.81
N GLN A 63 2.71 14.12 8.91
CA GLN A 63 3.85 15.05 8.87
C GLN A 63 5.20 14.35 8.65
N GLY A 64 5.22 13.02 8.49
CA GLY A 64 6.44 12.26 8.18
C GLY A 64 7.25 11.81 9.40
N HIS A 65 6.76 12.05 10.63
CA HIS A 65 7.39 11.49 11.83
C HIS A 65 7.26 9.97 11.86
N LEU A 66 8.29 9.32 12.39
CA LEU A 66 8.37 7.86 12.50
C LEU A 66 8.74 7.47 13.92
N ASP A 67 8.08 6.45 14.47
CA ASP A 67 8.34 6.02 15.83
C ASP A 67 8.19 4.51 15.98
N ASP A 68 8.76 4.00 17.07
CA ASP A 68 8.51 2.65 17.54
C ASP A 68 7.03 2.50 17.88
N PHE A 69 6.47 1.32 17.62
CA PHE A 69 5.08 1.05 17.98
C PHE A 69 4.86 1.19 19.50
N PRO A 70 3.81 1.89 19.97
CA PRO A 70 3.60 2.20 21.37
C PRO A 70 2.96 1.02 22.12
N TRP A 71 3.72 -0.05 22.33
CA TRP A 71 3.22 -1.34 22.79
C TRP A 71 2.47 -1.31 24.12
N HIS A 72 3.04 -0.67 25.15
CA HIS A 72 2.38 -0.57 26.46
C HIS A 72 1.08 0.21 26.37
N TYR A 73 1.08 1.37 25.69
CA TYR A 73 -0.12 2.17 25.47
C TYR A 73 -1.21 1.35 24.75
N PHE A 74 -0.82 0.66 23.69
CA PHE A 74 -1.72 -0.11 22.86
C PHE A 74 -2.42 -1.24 23.63
N VAL A 75 -1.67 -2.03 24.39
CA VAL A 75 -2.22 -3.16 25.17
C VAL A 75 -3.10 -2.68 26.32
N HIS A 76 -2.72 -1.58 26.97
CA HIS A 76 -3.48 -1.02 28.09
C HIS A 76 -4.64 -0.12 27.65
N ARG A 77 -4.83 0.09 26.35
CA ARG A 77 -5.87 0.97 25.78
C ARG A 77 -5.76 2.41 26.28
N GLY A 78 -4.55 2.89 26.51
CA GLY A 78 -4.29 4.23 27.04
C GLY A 78 -2.94 4.35 27.75
N PRO A 79 -2.63 5.53 28.31
CA PRO A 79 -1.44 5.75 29.12
C PRO A 79 -1.37 4.74 30.29
N SER A 80 -0.20 4.16 30.50
CA SER A 80 0.02 3.15 31.55
C SER A 80 1.47 3.20 32.00
N ASP A 81 1.68 3.17 33.32
CA ASP A 81 3.00 3.06 33.95
C ASP A 81 3.47 1.60 34.09
N CYS A 82 2.73 0.66 33.49
CA CYS A 82 3.06 -0.75 33.56
C CYS A 82 4.42 -1.02 32.88
N ARG A 83 5.37 -1.56 33.65
CA ARG A 83 6.67 -2.04 33.15
C ARG A 83 6.68 -3.55 32.94
N GLY A 84 5.51 -4.18 32.88
CA GLY A 84 5.34 -5.61 32.66
C GLY A 84 5.96 -6.05 31.33
N SER A 85 6.48 -7.28 31.32
CA SER A 85 6.93 -7.93 30.10
C SER A 85 5.75 -8.16 29.14
N LEU A 86 5.99 -7.93 27.85
CA LEU A 86 5.03 -8.16 26.78
C LEU A 86 5.38 -9.43 26.01
N ARG A 87 4.37 -10.12 25.50
CA ARG A 87 4.53 -11.29 24.63
C ARG A 87 3.65 -11.17 23.40
N LEU A 88 4.19 -11.61 22.27
CA LEU A 88 3.46 -11.75 21.00
C LEU A 88 3.01 -13.20 20.85
N GLU A 89 1.71 -13.43 20.81
CA GLU A 89 1.15 -14.74 20.54
C GLU A 89 0.59 -14.75 19.13
N GLU A 90 1.18 -15.57 18.26
CA GLU A 90 0.72 -15.76 16.88
C GLU A 90 -0.20 -16.99 16.86
N TYR A 91 -1.47 -16.79 16.49
CA TYR A 91 -2.50 -17.85 16.44
C TYR A 91 -2.65 -18.44 15.03
N GLY A 92 -1.83 -18.03 14.06
CA GLY A 92 -1.93 -18.42 12.65
C GLY A 92 -0.63 -18.97 12.07
N VAL A 93 -0.74 -19.71 10.96
CA VAL A 93 0.39 -20.34 10.24
C VAL A 93 1.15 -19.31 9.39
N THR A 94 0.50 -18.20 9.02
CA THR A 94 0.98 -17.24 8.01
C THR A 94 1.76 -16.04 8.58
N GLY A 95 1.76 -15.85 9.91
CA GLY A 95 2.40 -14.69 10.54
C GLY A 95 1.79 -13.34 10.14
N SER A 96 0.53 -13.30 9.67
CA SER A 96 -0.19 -12.06 9.38
C SER A 96 -0.41 -11.23 10.65
N ALA A 97 -0.44 -9.90 10.54
CA ALA A 97 -0.72 -8.99 11.66
C ALA A 97 -2.12 -9.24 12.29
N THR A 98 -3.05 -9.81 11.52
CA THR A 98 -4.39 -10.21 11.99
C THR A 98 -4.36 -11.34 13.00
N ASP A 99 -3.30 -12.15 12.98
CA ASP A 99 -3.20 -13.37 13.77
C ASP A 99 -2.35 -13.18 15.01
N ILE A 100 -1.95 -11.93 15.30
CA ILE A 100 -1.09 -11.60 16.43
C ILE A 100 -1.92 -10.99 17.56
N MET A 101 -1.80 -11.60 18.74
CA MET A 101 -2.28 -11.06 20.00
C MET A 101 -1.09 -10.56 20.82
N VAL A 102 -1.21 -9.37 21.37
CA VAL A 102 -0.23 -8.84 22.33
C VAL A 102 -0.78 -9.03 23.74
N ARG A 103 0.00 -9.66 24.61
CA ARG A 103 -0.34 -9.84 26.03
C ARG A 103 0.69 -9.17 26.93
N CYS A 104 0.21 -8.57 28.01
CA CYS A 104 1.07 -8.10 29.10
C CYS A 104 0.98 -9.05 30.30
N SER A 105 2.03 -9.08 31.10
CA SER A 105 2.11 -9.88 32.33
C SER A 105 1.28 -9.31 33.49
N CYS A 106 0.73 -8.09 33.39
CA CYS A 106 -0.05 -7.42 34.43
C CYS A 106 -1.56 -7.80 34.44
N ASN A 107 -1.93 -8.96 33.88
CA ASN A 107 -3.31 -9.48 33.80
C ASN A 107 -4.33 -8.61 33.04
N VAL A 108 -3.91 -7.60 32.29
CA VAL A 108 -4.81 -6.91 31.36
C VAL A 108 -5.22 -7.83 30.20
N PRO A 109 -6.48 -7.74 29.71
CA PRO A 109 -6.91 -8.51 28.55
C PRO A 109 -6.01 -8.23 27.34
N GLY A 110 -5.48 -9.29 26.75
CA GLY A 110 -4.68 -9.21 25.53
C GLY A 110 -5.43 -8.47 24.42
N ARG A 111 -4.66 -7.88 23.49
CA ARG A 111 -5.21 -7.08 22.40
C ARG A 111 -4.72 -7.58 21.05
N ARG A 112 -5.64 -7.71 20.09
CA ARG A 112 -5.31 -8.10 18.72
C ARG A 112 -4.59 -6.96 18.03
N LEU A 113 -3.50 -7.27 17.35
CA LEU A 113 -2.68 -6.25 16.68
C LEU A 113 -3.38 -5.65 15.45
N SER A 114 -4.40 -6.34 14.90
CA SER A 114 -5.30 -5.79 13.88
C SER A 114 -5.93 -4.46 14.29
N ASP A 115 -6.18 -4.24 15.58
CA ASP A 115 -6.81 -3.03 16.11
C ASP A 115 -5.91 -1.80 15.96
N ALA A 116 -4.63 -1.99 15.66
CA ALA A 116 -3.65 -0.92 15.48
C ALA A 116 -3.60 -0.37 14.05
N PHE A 117 -4.34 -0.98 13.12
CA PHE A 117 -4.31 -0.65 11.69
C PHE A 117 -5.65 -0.13 11.21
N GLY A 118 -5.62 0.55 10.05
CA GLY A 118 -6.81 1.13 9.44
C GLY A 118 -7.50 2.17 10.32
N GLU A 119 -8.83 2.23 10.23
CA GLU A 119 -9.63 3.20 10.99
C GLU A 119 -9.62 2.92 12.50
N SER A 120 -9.58 1.64 12.88
CA SER A 120 -9.42 1.23 14.29
C SER A 120 -8.12 1.79 14.86
N GLY A 121 -7.01 1.68 14.12
CA GLY A 121 -5.71 2.21 14.52
C GLY A 121 -5.74 3.70 14.89
N LYS A 122 -6.50 4.52 14.15
CA LYS A 122 -6.62 5.96 14.44
C LYS A 122 -7.29 6.26 15.78
N GLN A 123 -8.16 5.39 16.26
CA GLN A 123 -8.87 5.55 17.54
C GLN A 123 -8.06 4.97 18.71
N THR A 124 -7.13 4.05 18.42
CA THR A 124 -6.50 3.21 19.43
C THR A 124 -5.04 3.54 19.69
N LEU A 125 -4.38 4.23 18.76
CA LEU A 125 -3.01 4.70 18.87
C LEU A 125 -2.96 6.12 19.47
N PRO A 126 -1.87 6.47 20.18
CA PRO A 126 -1.69 7.81 20.71
C PRO A 126 -1.46 8.85 19.60
N ARG A 127 -1.49 10.13 19.99
CA ARG A 127 -1.05 11.23 19.13
C ARG A 127 0.46 11.15 18.86
N CYS A 128 0.86 11.78 17.77
CA CYS A 128 2.26 11.80 17.38
C CYS A 128 3.13 12.53 18.41
N ARG A 129 4.35 12.02 18.61
CA ARG A 129 5.35 12.63 19.51
C ARG A 129 6.36 13.51 18.77
N GLY A 130 6.25 13.64 17.44
CA GLY A 130 7.20 14.40 16.63
C GLY A 130 8.56 13.71 16.43
N ARG A 131 8.69 12.39 16.65
CA ARG A 131 10.00 11.71 16.63
C ARG A 131 10.57 11.57 15.22
N HIS A 132 11.86 11.88 15.08
CA HIS A 132 12.68 11.61 13.91
C HIS A 132 13.84 10.66 14.26
N PRO A 133 13.68 9.34 14.05
CA PRO A 133 14.69 8.36 14.48
C PRO A 133 16.04 8.51 13.78
N HIS A 134 16.04 9.02 12.54
CA HIS A 134 17.21 9.15 11.67
C HIS A 134 18.16 10.29 12.08
N ILE A 135 17.62 11.37 12.66
CA ILE A 135 18.39 12.51 13.20
C ILE A 135 18.37 12.57 14.73
N HIS A 136 17.74 11.60 15.39
CA HIS A 136 17.63 11.51 16.84
C HIS A 136 17.02 12.74 17.51
N SER A 137 16.04 13.38 16.86
CA SER A 137 15.34 14.55 17.37
C SER A 137 13.84 14.31 17.54
N PHE A 138 13.19 15.27 18.18
CA PHE A 138 11.74 15.37 18.29
C PHE A 138 11.35 16.79 17.88
N ASP A 139 10.27 16.92 17.12
CA ASP A 139 9.64 18.21 16.85
C ASP A 139 8.72 18.58 18.03
N ASP A 140 8.69 19.86 18.40
CA ASP A 140 8.06 20.33 19.65
C ASP A 140 6.53 20.12 19.67
N GLU A 141 5.87 20.20 18.51
CA GLU A 141 4.41 20.06 18.42
C GLU A 141 4.00 19.27 17.17
N CYS A 142 3.41 18.09 17.40
CA CYS A 142 2.72 17.34 16.36
C CYS A 142 1.33 16.90 16.85
N SER A 143 0.29 17.51 16.30
CA SER A 143 -1.11 17.17 16.63
C SER A 143 -1.65 16.01 15.79
N GLN A 144 -0.85 15.46 14.88
CA GLN A 144 -1.30 14.43 13.95
C GLN A 144 -1.56 13.09 14.64
N GLN A 145 -2.55 12.37 14.13
CA GLN A 145 -2.85 11.01 14.59
C GLN A 145 -1.82 10.03 14.02
N MET A 146 -1.22 9.21 14.88
CA MET A 146 -0.33 8.15 14.43
C MET A 146 -1.13 7.03 13.74
N ARG A 147 -0.54 6.45 12.71
CA ARG A 147 -1.04 5.29 11.97
C ARG A 147 -0.04 4.15 12.08
N GLY A 148 -0.53 2.94 12.31
CA GLY A 148 0.29 1.73 12.31
C GLY A 148 0.89 1.45 10.93
N LEU A 149 2.17 1.08 10.91
CA LEU A 149 2.95 0.77 9.73
C LEU A 149 3.70 -0.56 9.91
N LEU A 150 3.79 -1.35 8.86
CA LEU A 150 4.66 -2.53 8.83
C LEU A 150 6.04 -2.14 8.28
N LEU A 151 7.10 -2.55 8.96
CA LEU A 151 8.47 -2.39 8.47
C LEU A 151 8.62 -3.13 7.14
N GLY A 152 9.04 -2.41 6.10
CA GLY A 152 9.15 -2.94 4.75
C GLY A 152 7.88 -2.81 3.91
N ALA A 153 6.79 -2.25 4.44
CA ALA A 153 5.61 -1.94 3.62
C ALA A 153 5.91 -0.80 2.62
N SER A 154 5.33 -0.90 1.42
CA SER A 154 5.58 0.03 0.31
C SER A 154 5.22 1.49 0.67
N ASN A 155 4.19 1.70 1.48
CA ASN A 155 3.79 3.01 2.00
C ASN A 155 4.80 3.63 2.97
N GLY A 156 5.83 2.91 3.42
CA GLY A 156 6.97 3.47 4.14
C GLY A 156 8.10 3.97 3.24
N TRP A 157 8.16 3.53 1.98
CA TRP A 157 9.22 3.87 1.03
C TRP A 157 8.78 4.87 -0.04
N PHE A 158 7.51 4.85 -0.43
CA PHE A 158 6.97 5.72 -1.47
C PHE A 158 6.05 6.78 -0.86
N GLY A 159 6.51 8.04 -0.86
CA GLY A 159 5.76 9.18 -0.31
C GLY A 159 4.49 9.54 -1.07
N ILE A 160 4.32 9.02 -2.29
CA ILE A 160 3.09 9.18 -3.08
C ILE A 160 2.65 7.81 -3.56
N THR A 161 1.51 7.34 -3.06
CA THR A 161 0.79 6.19 -3.61
C THR A 161 -0.24 6.73 -4.60
N LEU A 162 0.20 7.00 -5.84
CA LEU A 162 -0.75 7.26 -6.93
C LEU A 162 -1.35 5.91 -7.33
N SER A 163 -2.63 5.72 -7.02
CA SER A 163 -3.44 4.68 -7.64
C SER A 163 -4.09 5.28 -8.88
N ALA A 164 -3.89 4.65 -10.03
CA ALA A 164 -4.60 4.99 -11.25
C ALA A 164 -5.48 3.79 -11.64
N LEU A 165 -6.76 4.03 -11.89
CA LEU A 165 -7.63 3.03 -12.48
C LEU A 165 -7.76 3.32 -13.97
N SER A 166 -7.40 2.34 -14.80
CA SER A 166 -7.65 2.45 -16.24
C SER A 166 -9.15 2.34 -16.49
N ILE A 167 -9.80 3.45 -16.78
CA ILE A 167 -11.23 3.50 -17.11
C ILE A 167 -11.40 3.65 -18.62
N PRO A 168 -12.15 2.75 -19.29
CA PRO A 168 -12.50 2.93 -20.68
C PRO A 168 -13.45 4.11 -20.83
N ILE A 169 -13.00 5.18 -21.50
CA ILE A 169 -13.83 6.35 -21.79
C ILE A 169 -14.80 5.97 -22.93
N ALA A 170 -16.05 5.60 -22.62
CA ALA A 170 -16.99 5.15 -23.67
C ALA A 170 -17.35 6.20 -24.72
N THR A 171 -17.08 7.48 -24.46
CA THR A 171 -17.21 8.54 -25.47
C THR A 171 -16.36 8.26 -26.71
N HIS A 172 -15.38 7.35 -26.59
CA HIS A 172 -14.40 7.05 -27.60
C HIS A 172 -14.14 5.54 -27.77
N GLN A 173 -15.19 4.69 -27.75
CA GLN A 173 -15.04 3.26 -28.11
C GLN A 173 -14.34 3.07 -29.47
N LEU A 174 -14.55 4.00 -30.40
CA LEU A 174 -13.86 4.03 -31.68
C LEU A 174 -12.36 4.35 -31.52
N THR A 175 -12.02 5.41 -30.80
CA THR A 175 -10.62 5.82 -30.54
C THR A 175 -9.84 4.75 -29.80
N GLN A 176 -10.44 4.10 -28.79
CA GLN A 176 -9.79 3.04 -28.03
C GLN A 176 -9.45 1.84 -28.93
N ARG A 177 -10.40 1.39 -29.76
CA ARG A 177 -10.15 0.32 -30.73
C ARG A 177 -9.10 0.70 -31.77
N ILE A 178 -9.12 1.95 -32.23
CA ILE A 178 -8.09 2.46 -33.14
C ILE A 178 -6.71 2.44 -32.47
N GLN A 179 -6.61 2.79 -31.19
CA GLN A 179 -5.38 2.73 -30.40
C GLN A 179 -4.90 1.28 -30.20
N ASP A 180 -5.80 0.34 -29.90
CA ASP A 180 -5.47 -1.09 -29.77
C ASP A 180 -4.85 -1.65 -31.06
N HIS A 181 -5.25 -1.10 -32.22
CA HIS A 181 -4.78 -1.49 -33.54
C HIS A 181 -3.90 -0.42 -34.23
N TRP A 182 -3.29 0.49 -33.45
CA TRP A 182 -2.57 1.65 -33.98
C TRP A 182 -1.40 1.29 -34.90
N VAL A 183 -0.70 0.19 -34.61
CA VAL A 183 0.44 -0.31 -35.41
C VAL A 183 0.05 -0.54 -36.88
N ILE A 184 -1.21 -0.88 -37.13
CA ILE A 184 -1.73 -1.17 -38.45
C ILE A 184 -2.44 0.08 -39.01
N LEU A 185 -3.35 0.68 -38.23
CA LEU A 185 -4.18 1.80 -38.68
C LEU A 185 -3.42 3.12 -38.83
N GLY A 186 -2.38 3.34 -38.02
CA GLY A 186 -1.53 4.53 -38.06
C GLY A 186 -0.65 4.63 -39.33
N LYS A 187 -0.59 3.56 -40.15
CA LYS A 187 0.13 3.55 -41.43
C LYS A 187 -0.69 4.09 -42.60
N ALA A 188 -1.99 4.30 -42.42
CA ALA A 188 -2.84 4.87 -43.46
C ALA A 188 -2.49 6.36 -43.65
N THR A 189 -2.22 6.75 -44.90
CA THR A 189 -1.80 8.12 -45.28
C THR A 189 -2.90 8.89 -45.99
N SER A 190 -3.92 8.21 -46.51
CA SER A 190 -5.13 8.80 -47.10
C SER A 190 -6.38 7.98 -46.79
N LEU A 191 -7.55 8.57 -46.98
CA LEU A 191 -8.83 7.88 -46.84
C LEU A 191 -8.92 6.66 -47.77
N GLU A 192 -8.41 6.73 -48.99
CA GLU A 192 -8.43 5.58 -49.91
C GLU A 192 -7.53 4.45 -49.39
N THR A 193 -6.35 4.78 -48.86
CA THR A 193 -5.45 3.75 -48.28
C THR A 193 -6.06 3.08 -47.05
N LEU A 194 -6.79 3.84 -46.21
CA LEU A 194 -7.53 3.28 -45.08
C LEU A 194 -8.63 2.33 -45.56
N GLN A 195 -9.35 2.70 -46.60
CA GLN A 195 -10.43 1.88 -47.16
C GLN A 195 -9.91 0.55 -47.73
N VAL A 196 -8.79 0.58 -48.47
CA VAL A 196 -8.13 -0.62 -48.98
C VAL A 196 -7.61 -1.50 -47.83
N LEU A 197 -7.01 -0.88 -46.82
CA LEU A 197 -6.48 -1.60 -45.66
C LEU A 197 -7.58 -2.26 -44.81
N LEU A 198 -8.68 -1.56 -44.54
CA LEU A 198 -9.83 -2.12 -43.83
C LEU A 198 -10.50 -3.25 -44.61
N SER A 199 -10.69 -3.08 -45.91
CA SER A 199 -11.31 -4.13 -46.75
C SER A 199 -10.43 -5.38 -46.87
N ALA A 200 -9.11 -5.24 -46.98
CA ALA A 200 -8.17 -6.36 -46.99
C ALA A 200 -8.16 -7.13 -45.67
N LEU A 201 -8.18 -6.43 -44.53
CA LEU A 201 -8.16 -7.06 -43.20
C LEU A 201 -9.52 -7.70 -42.84
N GLN A 202 -10.63 -7.09 -43.29
CA GLN A 202 -11.95 -7.70 -43.14
C GLN A 202 -12.09 -8.98 -43.97
N ALA A 203 -11.52 -9.03 -45.17
CA ALA A 203 -11.52 -10.23 -46.01
C ALA A 203 -10.78 -11.42 -45.36
N THR A 204 -9.82 -11.16 -44.46
CA THR A 204 -9.11 -12.19 -43.69
C THR A 204 -9.74 -12.47 -42.31
N GLY A 205 -10.91 -11.89 -42.03
CA GLY A 205 -11.63 -12.07 -40.77
C GLY A 205 -11.13 -11.21 -39.61
N GLN A 206 -10.17 -10.31 -39.86
CA GLN A 206 -9.62 -9.38 -38.87
C GLN A 206 -10.41 -8.06 -38.87
N LEU A 207 -10.38 -7.32 -37.76
CA LEU A 207 -10.97 -5.97 -37.65
C LEU A 207 -12.46 -5.87 -38.05
N GLN A 208 -13.20 -6.97 -38.00
CA GLN A 208 -14.65 -7.03 -38.26
C GLN A 208 -15.45 -6.08 -37.37
N GLU A 209 -14.88 -5.77 -36.22
CA GLU A 209 -15.46 -4.86 -35.24
C GLU A 209 -15.53 -3.38 -35.68
N PHE A 210 -14.83 -3.02 -36.75
CA PHE A 210 -14.87 -1.70 -37.39
C PHE A 210 -15.95 -1.58 -38.46
N ALA A 211 -16.55 -2.70 -38.90
CA ALA A 211 -17.60 -2.70 -39.93
C ALA A 211 -18.87 -1.94 -39.52
N LYS A 212 -19.05 -1.70 -38.21
CA LYS A 212 -20.17 -0.90 -37.67
C LYS A 212 -19.95 0.62 -37.75
N TYR A 213 -18.75 1.08 -38.14
CA TYR A 213 -18.41 2.50 -38.24
C TYR A 213 -18.16 2.90 -39.68
N SER A 214 -18.43 4.16 -40.03
CA SER A 214 -18.10 4.66 -41.36
C SER A 214 -16.59 4.87 -41.49
N VAL A 215 -16.06 4.65 -42.69
CA VAL A 215 -14.63 4.85 -42.98
C VAL A 215 -14.21 6.31 -42.75
N ALA A 216 -15.12 7.25 -42.98
CA ALA A 216 -14.90 8.67 -42.72
C ALA A 216 -14.73 8.97 -41.23
N ASP A 217 -15.55 8.38 -40.36
CA ASP A 217 -15.46 8.57 -38.90
C ASP A 217 -14.15 7.96 -38.35
N ILE A 218 -13.77 6.78 -38.86
CA ILE A 218 -12.49 6.13 -38.51
C ILE A 218 -11.32 7.04 -38.91
N TRP A 219 -11.35 7.59 -40.12
CA TRP A 219 -10.29 8.47 -40.63
C TRP A 219 -10.17 9.76 -39.82
N GLN A 220 -11.30 10.43 -39.52
CA GLN A 220 -11.31 11.63 -38.68
C GLN A 220 -10.71 11.35 -37.29
N THR A 221 -11.02 10.19 -36.70
CA THR A 221 -10.49 9.80 -35.39
C THR A 221 -8.99 9.51 -35.45
N ILE A 222 -8.50 8.86 -36.51
CA ILE A 222 -7.06 8.65 -36.74
C ILE A 222 -6.33 9.99 -36.87
N GLN A 223 -6.90 10.94 -37.62
CA GLN A 223 -6.33 12.28 -37.77
C GLN A 223 -6.27 13.04 -36.43
N ALA A 224 -7.33 12.95 -35.62
CA ALA A 224 -7.37 13.55 -34.29
C ALA A 224 -6.30 12.95 -33.34
N ILE A 225 -6.04 11.63 -33.42
CA ILE A 225 -4.97 10.98 -32.65
C ILE A 225 -3.59 11.45 -33.14
N GLN A 226 -3.36 11.54 -34.45
CA GLN A 226 -2.08 12.00 -35.03
C GLN A 226 -1.76 13.45 -34.68
N GLN A 227 -2.79 14.31 -34.59
CA GLN A 227 -2.65 15.72 -34.23
C GLN A 227 -2.45 15.96 -32.72
N GLY A 228 -2.53 14.92 -31.89
CA GLY A 228 -2.26 15.00 -30.45
C GLY A 228 -3.43 15.51 -29.60
N ASP A 229 -4.62 15.70 -30.19
CA ASP A 229 -5.78 16.37 -29.58
C ASP A 229 -6.53 15.53 -28.53
N THR A 230 -6.05 14.33 -28.22
CA THR A 230 -6.72 13.38 -27.30
C THR A 230 -5.82 12.90 -26.16
N THR A 231 -4.85 13.71 -25.75
CA THR A 231 -4.16 13.47 -24.47
C THR A 231 -4.94 14.15 -23.33
N PRO A 232 -5.72 13.41 -22.52
CA PRO A 232 -6.26 13.97 -21.30
C PRO A 232 -5.11 14.49 -20.44
N ASN A 233 -5.31 15.65 -19.81
CA ASN A 233 -4.32 16.29 -18.97
C ASN A 233 -3.86 15.32 -17.87
N ALA A 234 -2.61 14.83 -17.94
CA ALA A 234 -2.06 13.79 -17.07
C ALA A 234 -1.97 14.21 -15.58
N GLN A 235 -2.27 15.47 -15.26
CA GLN A 235 -2.26 15.99 -13.89
C GLN A 235 -3.54 15.67 -13.10
N ASP A 236 -4.66 15.39 -13.77
CA ASP A 236 -5.94 15.11 -13.09
C ASP A 236 -6.51 13.74 -13.46
N LEU A 237 -6.04 12.72 -12.75
CA LEU A 237 -6.52 11.34 -12.90
C LEU A 237 -7.88 11.11 -12.20
N LYS A 238 -8.23 11.91 -11.18
CA LYS A 238 -9.37 11.60 -10.30
C LYS A 238 -10.69 12.16 -10.81
N THR A 239 -10.68 13.31 -11.47
CA THR A 239 -11.91 13.91 -11.99
C THR A 239 -12.55 13.05 -13.09
N PRO A 240 -11.81 12.53 -14.09
CA PRO A 240 -12.37 11.61 -15.07
C PRO A 240 -12.92 10.32 -14.45
N GLU A 241 -12.24 9.78 -13.43
CA GLU A 241 -12.74 8.61 -12.68
C GLU A 241 -14.07 8.91 -11.98
N TRP A 242 -14.15 10.06 -11.30
CA TRP A 242 -15.36 10.50 -10.62
C TRP A 242 -16.55 10.70 -11.56
N GLU A 243 -16.34 11.30 -12.74
CA GLU A 243 -17.39 11.50 -13.74
C GLU A 243 -17.96 10.17 -14.23
N VAL A 244 -17.10 9.20 -14.54
CA VAL A 244 -17.55 7.87 -14.98
C VAL A 244 -18.31 7.14 -13.87
N PHE A 245 -17.81 7.18 -12.63
CA PHE A 245 -18.48 6.51 -11.51
C PHE A 245 -19.79 7.17 -11.07
N SER A 246 -19.89 8.50 -11.14
CA SER A 246 -21.08 9.24 -10.72
C SER A 246 -22.23 9.13 -11.72
N LEU A 247 -21.94 9.02 -13.01
CA LEU A 247 -22.95 8.87 -14.06
C LEU A 247 -23.45 7.43 -14.20
N ALA A 248 -22.62 6.43 -13.86
CA ALA A 248 -22.95 5.00 -13.90
C ALA A 248 -23.60 4.54 -15.24
N VAL A 249 -23.11 5.09 -16.36
CA VAL A 249 -23.67 4.85 -17.68
C VAL A 249 -23.37 3.42 -18.13
N ARG A 250 -24.39 2.56 -18.23
CA ARG A 250 -24.23 1.15 -18.61
C ARG A 250 -23.56 0.92 -19.98
N ILE A 251 -23.58 1.92 -20.86
CA ILE A 251 -22.91 1.89 -22.18
C ILE A 251 -21.38 1.84 -22.03
N GLN A 252 -20.85 2.22 -20.87
CA GLN A 252 -19.42 2.11 -20.52
C GLN A 252 -18.99 0.71 -20.08
N ASN A 253 -19.93 -0.23 -19.92
CA ASN A 253 -19.58 -1.57 -19.48
C ASN A 253 -18.85 -2.35 -20.58
N SER A 254 -17.66 -2.86 -20.25
CA SER A 254 -16.86 -3.77 -21.05
C SER A 254 -16.66 -5.10 -20.29
N PRO A 255 -16.08 -6.14 -20.91
CA PRO A 255 -15.72 -7.37 -20.20
C PRO A 255 -14.82 -7.12 -18.99
N GLU A 256 -13.96 -6.11 -19.07
CA GLU A 256 -12.94 -5.76 -18.06
C GLU A 256 -13.40 -4.65 -17.09
N PHE A 257 -14.55 -3.99 -17.36
CA PHE A 257 -15.04 -2.88 -16.54
C PHE A 257 -16.57 -2.88 -16.48
N GLN A 258 -17.15 -3.06 -15.29
CA GLN A 258 -18.61 -3.07 -15.12
C GLN A 258 -19.03 -2.14 -14.00
N LEU A 259 -19.94 -1.21 -14.33
CA LEU A 259 -20.59 -0.33 -13.37
C LEU A 259 -21.96 -0.88 -13.00
N ARG A 260 -22.23 -0.95 -11.69
CA ARG A 260 -23.54 -1.27 -11.13
C ARG A 260 -24.01 -0.10 -10.27
N PRO A 261 -25.20 0.47 -10.55
CA PRO A 261 -25.78 1.47 -9.66
C PRO A 261 -26.12 0.83 -8.31
N VAL A 262 -25.62 1.43 -7.24
CA VAL A 262 -25.95 1.07 -5.86
C VAL A 262 -26.92 2.14 -5.37
N GLY A 263 -28.18 1.79 -5.15
CA GLY A 263 -29.25 2.76 -4.90
C GLY A 263 -28.95 3.69 -3.72
N LYS A 264 -29.43 4.95 -3.81
CA LYS A 264 -29.48 5.88 -2.68
C LYS A 264 -30.29 5.23 -1.55
N ARG A 265 -29.63 4.89 -0.43
CA ARG A 265 -30.33 4.87 0.86
C ARG A 265 -30.68 6.33 1.15
N ILE A 266 -31.94 6.67 0.96
CA ILE A 266 -32.57 7.84 1.59
C ILE A 266 -32.69 7.52 3.08
#